data_AF-A0A974PII4-F1
#
_entry.id   AF-A0A974PII4-F1
#
_cell.length_a   1.000
_cell.length_b   1.000
_cell.length_c   1.000
_cell.angle_alpha   90.00
_cell.angle_beta   90.00
_cell.angle_gamma   90.00
#
_symmetry.space_group_name_H-M   'P 1'
#
loop_
_entity.id
_entity.type
_entity.pdbx_description
1 polymer ?
#
loop_
_entity_poly.entity_id
_entity_poly.type
_entity_poly.pdbx_seq_one_letter_code
_entity_poly.pdbx_strand_id
1 'polypeptide(L)'
;MDHMKKYWPEEIECIRKGVNRLNGYLTTISSHYINDRLHNDAYPNRTFDELDILWAIAQGKIVEGFDSGEKGRNPEPERTIVGPSISGEFCVVIVLMKTSKRFVVKTVFPLNNPRYEKYLEL
;
A
#
# COMPACT_ATOMS: atom_id res chain seq x y z
N MET A 1 -10.79 -14.49 -5.34
CA MET A 1 -9.68 -13.53 -5.29
C MET A 1 -9.19 -12.99 -6.66
N ASP A 2 -9.89 -13.22 -7.79
CA ASP A 2 -9.47 -12.66 -9.12
C ASP A 2 -10.49 -11.74 -9.80
N HIS A 3 -11.73 -11.68 -9.30
CA HIS A 3 -12.81 -10.94 -9.96
C HIS A 3 -12.61 -9.41 -9.99
N MET A 4 -11.77 -8.88 -9.10
CA MET A 4 -11.44 -7.45 -9.00
C MET A 4 -10.18 -7.04 -9.76
N LYS A 5 -9.37 -7.99 -10.25
CA LYS A 5 -8.11 -7.68 -10.95
C LYS A 5 -8.30 -6.75 -12.14
N LYS A 6 -9.46 -6.84 -12.81
CA LYS A 6 -9.84 -5.97 -13.93
C LYS A 6 -9.92 -4.48 -13.55
N TYR A 7 -10.14 -4.15 -12.28
CA TYR A 7 -10.21 -2.78 -11.79
C TYR A 7 -8.87 -2.25 -11.26
N TRP A 8 -7.89 -3.13 -10.99
CA TRP A 8 -6.63 -2.73 -10.38
C TRP A 8 -5.86 -1.66 -11.16
N PRO A 9 -5.82 -1.66 -12.51
CA PRO A 9 -5.18 -0.57 -13.26
C PRO A 9 -5.80 0.80 -13.00
N GLU A 10 -7.12 0.86 -12.82
CA GLU A 10 -7.82 2.11 -12.50
C GLU A 10 -7.64 2.49 -11.01
N GLU A 11 -7.72 1.51 -10.12
CA GLU A 11 -7.56 1.70 -8.68
C GLU A 11 -6.16 2.23 -8.34
N ILE A 12 -5.09 1.64 -8.89
CA ILE A 12 -3.72 2.12 -8.65
C ILE A 12 -3.56 3.57 -9.12
N GLU A 13 -4.20 3.93 -10.23
CA GLU A 13 -4.13 5.29 -10.76
C GLU A 13 -4.91 6.29 -9.91
N CYS A 14 -6.05 5.87 -9.33
CA CYS A 14 -6.75 6.66 -8.33
C CYS A 14 -5.90 6.86 -7.07
N ILE A 15 -5.21 5.82 -6.58
CA ILE A 15 -4.31 5.91 -5.43
C ILE A 15 -3.14 6.85 -5.71
N ARG A 16 -2.54 6.77 -6.91
CA ARG A 16 -1.47 7.68 -7.37
C ARG A 16 -1.95 9.13 -7.49
N LYS A 17 -3.17 9.35 -7.99
CA LYS A 17 -3.80 10.69 -7.92
C LYS A 17 -3.94 11.16 -6.49
N GLY A 18 -4.27 10.27 -5.56
CA GLY A 18 -4.38 10.58 -4.13
C GLY A 18 -3.06 10.96 -3.48
N VAL A 19 -1.96 10.28 -3.84
CA VAL A 19 -0.60 10.64 -3.41
C VAL A 19 -0.21 12.03 -3.92
N ASN A 20 -0.52 12.32 -5.18
CA ASN A 20 -0.22 13.62 -5.80
C ASN A 20 -1.28 14.71 -5.49
N ARG A 21 -2.30 14.40 -4.67
CA ARG A 21 -3.43 15.29 -4.32
C ARG A 21 -4.15 15.91 -5.54
N LEU A 22 -4.29 15.14 -6.61
CA LEU A 22 -4.91 15.60 -7.86
C LEU A 22 -6.42 15.37 -7.86
N ASN A 23 -7.19 16.26 -8.50
CA ASN A 23 -8.63 16.06 -8.78
C ASN A 23 -9.50 15.73 -7.54
N GLY A 24 -9.08 16.20 -6.36
CA GLY A 24 -9.73 15.95 -5.07
C GLY A 24 -9.52 14.54 -4.52
N TYR A 25 -8.61 13.76 -5.08
CA TYR A 25 -8.16 12.49 -4.51
C TYR A 25 -7.19 12.75 -3.35
N LEU A 26 -7.22 11.88 -2.34
CA LEU A 26 -6.38 11.99 -1.17
C LEU A 26 -5.92 10.61 -0.70
N THR A 27 -4.60 10.42 -0.61
CA THR A 27 -3.98 9.28 0.08
C THR A 27 -3.29 9.80 1.32
N THR A 28 -3.62 9.26 2.49
CA THR A 28 -2.94 9.58 3.76
C THR A 28 -2.23 8.37 4.33
N ILE A 29 -1.23 8.58 5.17
CA ILE A 29 -0.59 7.51 5.92
C ILE A 29 -1.22 7.43 7.31
N SER A 30 -1.58 6.22 7.75
CA SER A 30 -2.18 5.99 9.06
C SER A 30 -1.26 6.50 10.17
N SER A 31 -1.79 7.31 11.08
CA SER A 31 -1.05 7.80 12.26
C SER A 31 -0.52 6.65 13.11
N HIS A 32 -1.23 5.51 13.16
CA HIS A 32 -0.75 4.31 13.83
C HIS A 32 0.53 3.77 13.18
N TYR A 33 0.67 3.81 11.86
CA TYR A 33 1.92 3.39 11.22
C TYR A 33 3.06 4.35 11.58
N ILE A 34 2.82 5.66 11.46
CA ILE A 34 3.82 6.69 11.77
C ILE A 34 4.31 6.58 13.22
N ASN A 35 3.37 6.51 14.17
CA ASN A 35 3.68 6.54 15.60
C ASN A 35 4.28 5.22 16.10
N ASP A 36 3.78 4.08 15.63
CA ASP A 36 4.22 2.78 16.17
C ASP A 36 5.47 2.24 15.49
N ARG A 37 5.81 2.71 14.28
CA ARG A 37 6.77 2.01 13.41
C ARG A 37 7.96 2.86 12.98
N LEU A 38 7.81 4.17 12.77
CA LEU A 38 8.92 5.00 12.25
C LEU A 38 10.06 5.21 13.27
N HIS A 39 9.79 5.02 14.57
CA HIS A 39 10.76 5.21 15.66
C HIS A 39 10.70 4.11 16.72
N ASN A 40 10.38 2.88 16.32
CA ASN A 40 10.25 1.76 17.25
C ASN A 40 11.34 0.72 17.02
N ASP A 41 12.31 0.67 17.94
CA ASP A 41 13.44 -0.26 17.93
C ASP A 41 13.00 -1.74 17.97
N ALA A 42 11.78 -2.05 18.39
CA ALA A 42 11.22 -3.40 18.32
C ALA A 42 10.90 -3.84 16.87
N TYR A 43 10.92 -2.92 15.90
CA TYR A 43 10.63 -3.17 14.49
C TYR A 43 11.70 -2.55 13.57
N PRO A 44 12.97 -3.01 13.66
CA PRO A 44 14.09 -2.47 12.90
C PRO A 44 13.92 -2.61 11.38
N ASN A 45 13.04 -3.50 10.97
CA ASN A 45 12.76 -3.78 9.56
C ASN A 45 11.63 -2.90 9.00
N ARG A 46 11.03 -1.94 9.72
CA ARG A 46 9.91 -1.11 9.21
C ARG A 46 10.30 0.37 9.17
N THR A 47 11.25 0.67 8.29
CA THR A 47 11.98 1.94 8.21
C THR A 47 11.53 2.85 7.07
N PHE A 48 10.56 2.44 6.24
CA PHE A 48 10.13 3.25 5.10
C PHE A 48 9.39 4.50 5.58
N ASP A 49 9.99 5.64 5.24
CA ASP A 49 9.43 6.95 5.52
C ASP A 49 8.30 7.32 4.55
N GLU A 50 7.73 8.51 4.68
CA GLU A 50 6.68 8.96 3.78
C GLU A 50 7.13 8.94 2.32
N LEU A 51 8.33 9.41 2.02
CA LEU A 51 8.84 9.56 0.66
C LEU A 51 9.01 8.19 -0.02
N ASP A 52 9.54 7.20 0.70
CA ASP A 52 9.66 5.81 0.23
C ASP A 52 8.29 5.21 -0.10
N ILE A 53 7.30 5.44 0.76
CA ILE A 53 5.93 4.94 0.56
C ILE A 53 5.31 5.57 -0.68
N LEU A 54 5.47 6.88 -0.86
CA LEU A 54 4.96 7.57 -2.05
C LEU A 54 5.64 7.04 -3.32
N TRP A 55 6.95 6.81 -3.28
CA TRP A 55 7.71 6.27 -4.41
C TRP A 55 7.27 4.84 -4.77
N ALA A 56 7.09 3.99 -3.76
CA ALA A 56 6.61 2.63 -3.93
C ALA A 56 5.21 2.58 -4.53
N ILE A 57 4.31 3.51 -4.18
CA ILE A 57 2.98 3.61 -4.81
C ILE A 57 3.09 4.13 -6.25
N ALA A 58 3.98 5.10 -6.50
CA ALA A 58 4.16 5.67 -7.82
C ALA A 58 4.68 4.63 -8.83
N GLN A 59 5.67 3.83 -8.44
CA GLN A 59 6.33 2.85 -9.32
C GLN A 59 5.77 1.42 -9.18
N GLY A 60 5.05 1.15 -8.10
CA GLY A 60 4.57 -0.19 -7.78
C GLY A 60 3.31 -0.60 -8.52
N LYS A 61 2.90 -1.85 -8.25
CA LYS A 61 1.70 -2.49 -8.79
C LYS A 61 0.90 -3.16 -7.68
N ILE A 62 -0.42 -3.21 -7.85
CA ILE A 62 -1.30 -4.01 -6.98
C ILE A 62 -1.02 -5.48 -7.28
N VAL A 63 -0.69 -6.26 -6.25
CA VAL A 63 -0.41 -7.69 -6.34
C VAL A 63 -1.46 -8.55 -5.65
N GLU A 64 -2.20 -7.98 -4.70
CA GLU A 64 -3.32 -8.63 -4.02
C GLU A 64 -4.40 -7.61 -3.68
N GLY A 65 -5.66 -8.08 -3.62
CA GLY A 65 -6.79 -7.28 -3.16
C GLY A 65 -7.73 -8.13 -2.32
N PHE A 66 -8.26 -7.55 -1.25
CA PHE A 66 -9.25 -8.15 -0.37
C PHE A 66 -10.47 -7.25 -0.31
N ASP A 67 -11.66 -7.79 -0.48
CA ASP A 67 -12.90 -7.02 -0.39
C ASP A 67 -13.54 -7.16 1.00
N SER A 68 -14.49 -6.28 1.28
CA SER A 68 -15.27 -6.30 2.52
C SER A 68 -15.91 -7.68 2.71
N GLY A 69 -15.60 -8.36 3.81
CA GLY A 69 -16.17 -9.67 4.17
C GLY A 69 -15.32 -10.90 3.85
N GLU A 70 -14.25 -10.81 3.04
CA GLU A 70 -13.34 -11.96 2.79
C GLU A 70 -12.40 -12.23 3.97
N LYS A 71 -12.09 -11.22 4.78
CA LYS A 71 -11.42 -11.36 6.09
C LYS A 71 -12.40 -10.87 7.15
N GLY A 72 -12.85 -11.77 8.03
CA GLY A 72 -13.88 -11.50 9.04
C GLY A 72 -13.82 -10.09 9.64
N ARG A 73 -14.97 -9.40 9.62
CA ARG A 73 -15.14 -8.02 10.14
C ARG A 73 -14.16 -6.96 9.63
N ASN A 74 -13.58 -7.10 8.43
CA ASN A 74 -12.90 -5.96 7.79
C ASN A 74 -13.94 -5.16 6.98
N PRO A 75 -14.39 -3.98 7.44
CA PRO A 75 -15.42 -3.21 6.74
C PRO A 75 -14.90 -2.53 5.47
N GLU A 76 -13.58 -2.55 5.23
CA GLU A 76 -12.93 -1.74 4.22
C GLU A 76 -12.09 -2.61 3.28
N PRO A 77 -12.29 -2.51 1.95
CA PRO A 77 -11.46 -3.20 0.98
C PRO A 77 -9.99 -2.77 1.09
N GLU A 78 -9.08 -3.72 0.88
CA GLU A 78 -7.64 -3.50 0.93
C GLU A 78 -7.00 -3.84 -0.41
N ARG A 79 -5.94 -3.10 -0.76
CA ARG A 79 -5.04 -3.40 -1.86
C ARG A 79 -3.61 -3.49 -1.34
N THR A 80 -2.90 -4.51 -1.79
CA THR A 80 -1.49 -4.71 -1.48
C THR A 80 -0.70 -4.31 -2.70
N ILE A 81 0.14 -3.28 -2.54
CA ILE A 81 1.03 -2.76 -3.56
C ILE A 81 2.44 -3.24 -3.25
N VAL A 82 3.15 -3.73 -4.26
CA VAL A 82 4.59 -3.98 -4.20
C VAL A 82 5.28 -2.97 -5.10
N GLY A 83 6.27 -2.27 -4.54
CA GLY A 83 7.05 -1.28 -5.27
C GLY A 83 8.40 -1.00 -4.60
N PRO A 84 9.32 -0.35 -5.31
CA PRO A 84 10.61 0.04 -4.78
C PRO A 84 10.49 1.27 -3.86
N SER A 85 11.30 1.32 -2.82
CA SER A 85 11.65 2.52 -2.07
C SER A 85 12.61 3.40 -2.87
N ILE A 86 12.98 4.56 -2.34
CA ILE A 86 13.95 5.45 -2.99
C ILE A 86 15.37 4.88 -2.92
N SER A 87 15.68 4.13 -1.87
CA SER A 87 16.94 3.38 -1.76
C SER A 87 17.02 2.16 -2.70
N GLY A 88 15.93 1.80 -3.38
CA GLY A 88 15.85 0.65 -4.29
C GLY A 88 15.45 -0.67 -3.61
N GLU A 89 15.18 -0.65 -2.31
CA GLU A 89 14.63 -1.81 -1.60
C GLU A 89 13.14 -1.97 -1.91
N PHE A 90 12.67 -3.20 -2.15
CA PHE A 90 11.25 -3.40 -2.36
C PHE A 90 10.48 -3.44 -1.04
N CYS A 91 9.32 -2.78 -1.04
CA CYS A 91 8.41 -2.77 0.09
C CYS A 91 7.00 -3.18 -0.33
N VAL A 92 6.25 -3.62 0.67
CA VAL A 92 4.85 -4.03 0.57
C VAL A 92 4.02 -2.99 1.29
N VAL A 93 3.17 -2.29 0.53
CA VAL A 93 2.31 -1.21 1.01
C VAL A 93 0.87 -1.71 1.02
N ILE A 94 0.24 -1.71 2.20
CA ILE A 94 -1.18 -2.07 2.32
C ILE A 94 -2.02 -0.78 2.37
N VAL A 95 -2.91 -0.63 1.39
CA VAL A 95 -3.78 0.54 1.23
C VAL A 95 -5.23 0.16 1.47
N LEU A 96 -5.92 0.90 2.32
CA LEU A 96 -7.36 0.81 2.55
C LEU A 96 -8.09 1.71 1.55
N MET A 97 -9.11 1.16 0.91
CA MET A 97 -9.99 1.85 -0.03
C MET A 97 -11.19 2.42 0.75
N LYS A 98 -11.04 3.63 1.32
CA LYS A 98 -12.06 4.21 2.22
C LYS A 98 -13.29 4.70 1.45
N THR A 99 -13.07 5.50 0.42
CA THR A 99 -14.11 5.99 -0.49
C THR A 99 -13.57 6.01 -1.91
N SER A 100 -14.39 6.37 -2.89
CA SER A 100 -13.96 6.49 -4.30
C SER A 100 -12.79 7.46 -4.54
N LYS A 101 -12.51 8.37 -3.59
CA LYS A 101 -11.43 9.37 -3.69
C LYS A 101 -10.49 9.41 -2.49
N ARG A 102 -10.71 8.58 -1.46
CA ARG A 102 -9.90 8.59 -0.23
C ARG A 102 -9.29 7.23 0.03
N PHE A 103 -7.98 7.23 0.25
CA PHE A 103 -7.19 6.04 0.51
C PHE A 103 -6.33 6.25 1.75
N VAL A 104 -6.06 5.16 2.48
CA VAL A 104 -5.22 5.21 3.67
C VAL A 104 -4.16 4.12 3.59
N VAL A 105 -2.89 4.49 3.60
CA VAL A 105 -1.80 3.53 3.81
C VAL A 105 -1.88 3.05 5.26
N LYS A 106 -2.26 1.79 5.44
CA LYS A 106 -2.47 1.15 6.75
C LYS A 106 -1.16 0.78 7.39
N THR A 107 -0.29 0.14 6.61
CA THR A 107 1.01 -0.34 7.05
C THR A 107 1.92 -0.56 5.85
N VAL A 108 3.22 -0.46 6.09
CA VAL A 108 4.28 -0.80 5.14
C VAL A 108 5.29 -1.71 5.82
N PHE A 109 5.90 -2.60 5.06
CA PHE A 109 6.96 -3.50 5.52
C PHE A 109 7.82 -3.97 4.34
N PRO A 110 9.07 -4.39 4.58
CA PRO A 110 9.99 -4.80 3.53
C PRO A 110 9.51 -6.10 2.90
N LEU A 111 9.92 -6.30 1.66
CA LEU A 111 9.61 -7.51 0.92
C LEU A 111 10.58 -8.63 1.34
N ASN A 112 10.43 -9.12 2.57
CA ASN A 112 11.16 -10.26 3.13
C ASN A 112 10.22 -11.44 3.48
N ASN A 113 9.01 -11.39 2.93
CA ASN A 113 8.00 -12.41 3.13
C ASN A 113 7.87 -13.23 1.84
N PRO A 114 8.09 -14.56 1.89
CA PRO A 114 8.02 -15.44 0.72
C PRO A 114 6.72 -15.32 -0.09
N ARG A 115 5.63 -14.90 0.57
CA ARG A 115 4.35 -14.63 -0.09
C ARG A 115 4.47 -13.59 -1.21
N TYR A 116 5.30 -12.56 -1.04
CA TYR A 116 5.43 -11.43 -1.95
C TYR A 116 6.72 -11.45 -2.77
N GLU A 117 7.72 -12.26 -2.39
CA GLU A 117 8.97 -12.48 -3.14
C GLU A 117 8.74 -12.84 -4.60
N LYS A 118 7.70 -13.62 -4.88
CA LYS A 118 7.28 -13.98 -6.25
C LYS A 118 6.90 -12.80 -7.16
N TYR A 119 6.81 -11.58 -6.63
CA TYR A 119 6.47 -10.37 -7.39
C TYR A 119 7.68 -9.47 -7.71
N LEU A 120 8.89 -9.88 -7.32
CA LEU A 120 10.16 -9.18 -7.62
C LEU A 120 10.60 -9.32 -9.09
N GLU A 121 10.17 -10.37 -9.79
CA GLU A 121 10.61 -10.68 -11.17
C GLU A 121 9.72 -10.09 -12.29
N LEU A 122 8.87 -9.10 -11.96
CA LEU A 122 7.91 -8.47 -12.88
C LEU A 122 8.21 -6.99 -13.09
#